data_AF-A0A4R4PPJ6-F1
#
_entry.id   AF-A0A4R4PPJ6-F1
#
_cell.length_a   1.000
_cell.length_b   1.000
_cell.length_c   1.000
_cell.angle_alpha   90.00
_cell.angle_beta   90.00
_cell.angle_gamma   90.00
#
_symmetry.space_group_name_H-M   'P 1'
#
loop_
_entity.id
_entity.type
_entity.pdbx_description
1 polymer ?
#
loop_
_entity_poly.entity_id
_entity_poly.type
_entity_poly.pdbx_seq_one_letter_code
_entity_poly.pdbx_strand_id
1 'polypeptide(L)'
;MTATLSKPSRSRPADARPADAKPAEETRAAAATTVVAGVVDTAGGGLRLRLADYLPGPDDPTIPTELARRHGLRRGDTVTGVVGDGQRRRLTRLDTVNGLPPELLAARPDFADLVPVHPSRRLRLETTRGQLVTRVIDLIAPIGRGQRGLIVAPPKAGKTLVLRAIAEGITRNHPECRLMVLLLDERPEEVTELSRAVAAEVISSPFDRPAADHIAVAALAVERAKRLVELGQDVVILLDSLTRLCRAHNNAGRASGRILSGGVDAAALHLPKRLFGAARAIEGGGSLTILATALTDTGSRADDFYFEELKSTGNMEFRLDRTLAERRVYPAVDLEPSGTRREELLLSPAELDAVRRLRRALLDRDPRQGAEQLLERLRDTASNAEFLTRVSRTVPA
;
A
#
# COMPACT_ATOMS: atom_id res chain seq x y z
N MET A 1 -103.64 -33.11 -3.66
CA MET A 1 -104.02 -34.53 -3.57
C MET A 1 -102.81 -35.38 -3.94
N THR A 2 -102.60 -36.47 -3.18
CA THR A 2 -101.61 -37.58 -3.38
C THR A 2 -100.13 -37.20 -3.28
N ALA A 3 -99.46 -37.48 -2.15
CA ALA A 3 -98.73 -38.73 -1.80
C ALA A 3 -97.23 -38.60 -2.23
N THR A 4 -96.19 -39.09 -1.54
CA THR A 4 -96.04 -40.24 -0.66
C THR A 4 -94.67 -40.18 0.05
N LEU A 5 -94.63 -40.66 1.30
CA LEU A 5 -93.58 -41.41 2.03
C LEU A 5 -92.12 -41.44 1.52
N SER A 6 -91.16 -41.18 2.40
CA SER A 6 -90.11 -42.16 2.79
C SER A 6 -89.30 -41.69 4.02
N LYS A 7 -89.16 -42.57 5.02
CA LYS A 7 -88.17 -42.49 6.11
C LYS A 7 -87.01 -43.44 5.78
N PRO A 8 -85.79 -43.13 6.24
CA PRO A 8 -85.03 -44.12 7.00
C PRO A 8 -84.38 -43.48 8.26
N SER A 9 -84.59 -44.07 9.43
CA SER A 9 -83.69 -44.97 10.17
C SER A 9 -82.65 -44.24 11.04
N ARG A 10 -82.71 -44.51 12.36
CA ARG A 10 -81.79 -44.03 13.41
C ARG A 10 -80.88 -45.17 13.84
N SER A 11 -79.57 -44.91 13.95
CA SER A 11 -78.59 -45.46 14.93
C SER A 11 -77.18 -45.17 14.39
N ARG A 12 -76.14 -44.71 15.09
CA ARG A 12 -75.79 -44.42 16.50
C ARG A 12 -74.56 -43.48 16.44
N PRO A 13 -74.19 -42.76 17.50
CA PRO A 13 -73.10 -41.79 17.48
C PRO A 13 -71.73 -42.48 17.63
N ALA A 14 -70.72 -42.02 16.90
CA ALA A 14 -69.33 -42.41 17.10
C ALA A 14 -68.51 -41.17 17.49
N ASP A 15 -67.74 -41.35 18.56
CA ASP A 15 -66.96 -40.36 19.29
C ASP A 15 -66.14 -39.41 18.42
N ALA A 16 -66.35 -38.11 18.66
CA ALA A 16 -65.44 -37.06 18.24
C ALA A 16 -64.16 -37.14 19.07
N ARG A 17 -63.06 -37.61 18.46
CA ARG A 17 -61.71 -37.35 18.95
C ARG A 17 -61.33 -35.91 18.58
N PRO A 18 -60.76 -35.11 19.50
CA PRO A 18 -60.24 -33.80 19.12
C PRO A 18 -59.02 -34.03 18.23
N ALA A 19 -59.00 -33.35 17.07
CA ALA A 19 -57.85 -33.27 16.21
C ALA A 19 -56.75 -32.49 16.94
N ASP A 20 -55.63 -33.14 17.22
CA ASP A 20 -54.39 -32.52 17.65
C ASP A 20 -53.96 -31.47 16.62
N ALA A 21 -54.27 -30.21 16.87
CA ALA A 21 -53.68 -29.08 16.18
C ALA A 21 -52.23 -28.95 16.64
N LYS A 22 -51.30 -29.57 15.89
CA LYS A 22 -49.88 -29.24 15.99
C LYS A 22 -49.70 -27.75 15.64
N PRO A 23 -49.08 -26.93 16.49
CA PRO A 23 -48.59 -25.64 16.05
C PRO A 23 -47.46 -25.91 15.05
N ALA A 24 -47.65 -25.49 13.80
CA ALA A 24 -46.55 -25.37 12.86
C ALA A 24 -45.71 -24.16 13.27
N GLU A 25 -44.89 -24.35 14.31
CA GLU A 25 -43.77 -23.47 14.60
C GLU A 25 -42.68 -23.83 13.59
N GLU A 26 -42.80 -23.31 12.36
CA GLU A 26 -41.65 -23.15 11.47
C GLU A 26 -40.75 -22.08 12.10
N THR A 27 -39.98 -22.51 13.10
CA THR A 27 -38.74 -21.85 13.47
C THR A 27 -37.87 -21.90 12.22
N ARG A 28 -37.95 -20.85 11.41
CA ARG A 28 -37.02 -20.57 10.33
C ARG A 28 -35.66 -20.48 11.00
N ALA A 29 -34.94 -21.59 11.06
CA ALA A 29 -33.58 -21.65 11.59
C ALA A 29 -32.85 -20.48 10.94
N ALA A 30 -32.49 -19.48 11.73
CA ALA A 30 -31.77 -18.32 11.23
C ALA A 30 -30.51 -18.90 10.58
N ALA A 31 -30.47 -18.89 9.24
CA ALA A 31 -29.30 -19.36 8.52
C ALA A 31 -28.11 -18.61 9.11
N ALA A 32 -27.11 -19.35 9.58
CA ALA A 32 -25.98 -18.74 10.24
C ALA A 32 -25.38 -17.66 9.31
N THR A 33 -25.22 -16.47 9.85
CA THR A 33 -24.72 -15.33 9.10
C THR A 33 -23.42 -14.91 9.75
N THR A 34 -22.34 -14.87 8.96
CA THR A 34 -21.03 -14.44 9.44
C THR A 34 -20.78 -13.02 8.96
N VAL A 35 -20.42 -12.12 9.88
CA VAL A 35 -19.92 -10.79 9.51
C VAL A 35 -18.49 -10.93 9.03
N VAL A 36 -18.18 -10.34 7.88
CA VAL A 36 -16.84 -10.38 7.29
C VAL A 36 -16.37 -8.98 6.92
N ALA A 37 -15.05 -8.82 6.88
CA ALA A 37 -14.38 -7.66 6.31
C ALA A 37 -13.30 -8.14 5.34
N GLY A 38 -13.19 -7.52 4.17
CA GLY A 38 -12.15 -7.88 3.21
C GLY A 38 -12.04 -6.90 2.06
N VAL A 39 -11.23 -7.25 1.06
CA VAL A 39 -10.93 -6.39 -0.10
C VAL A 39 -11.51 -6.98 -1.38
N VAL A 40 -12.27 -6.17 -2.13
CA VAL A 40 -12.87 -6.57 -3.40
C VAL A 40 -11.78 -6.85 -4.43
N ASP A 41 -11.80 -8.03 -5.02
CA ASP A 41 -10.91 -8.43 -6.10
C ASP A 41 -11.70 -9.02 -7.27
N THR A 42 -11.21 -8.77 -8.47
CA THR A 42 -11.82 -9.22 -9.73
C THR A 42 -10.97 -10.30 -10.43
N ALA A 43 -9.86 -10.74 -9.82
CA ALA A 43 -9.00 -11.76 -10.39
C ALA A 43 -9.74 -13.11 -10.50
N GLY A 44 -9.65 -13.75 -11.68
CA GLY A 44 -10.27 -15.06 -11.93
C GLY A 44 -11.68 -15.02 -12.52
N GLY A 45 -12.13 -13.89 -13.08
CA GLY A 45 -13.37 -13.80 -13.87
C GLY A 45 -14.66 -13.55 -13.08
N GLY A 46 -14.57 -13.38 -11.76
CA GLY A 46 -15.68 -13.00 -10.89
C GLY A 46 -15.24 -12.09 -9.75
N LEU A 47 -16.20 -11.43 -9.09
CA LEU A 47 -15.94 -10.59 -7.93
C LEU A 47 -15.89 -11.44 -6.66
N ARG A 48 -14.78 -11.36 -5.94
CA ARG A 48 -14.57 -12.02 -4.65
C ARG A 48 -14.10 -11.03 -3.61
N LEU A 49 -14.34 -11.35 -2.34
CA LEU A 49 -13.82 -10.61 -1.21
C LEU A 49 -12.61 -11.36 -0.63
N ARG A 50 -11.42 -10.77 -0.69
CA ARG A 50 -10.21 -11.34 -0.09
C ARG A 50 -10.24 -11.09 1.41
N LEU A 51 -10.25 -12.16 2.20
CA LEU A 51 -10.34 -12.07 3.66
C LEU A 51 -8.97 -12.02 4.35
N ALA A 52 -7.91 -12.56 3.74
CA ALA A 52 -6.57 -12.64 4.32
C ALA A 52 -5.50 -12.23 3.30
N ASP A 53 -4.59 -11.35 3.71
CA ASP A 53 -3.36 -10.97 2.99
C ASP A 53 -3.53 -10.64 1.51
N TYR A 54 -4.72 -10.21 1.09
CA TYR A 54 -5.00 -9.79 -0.29
C TYR A 54 -4.86 -10.93 -1.32
N LEU A 55 -4.72 -12.16 -0.82
CA LEU A 55 -4.54 -13.37 -1.63
C LEU A 55 -5.84 -14.17 -1.73
N PRO A 56 -5.98 -14.97 -2.80
CA PRO A 56 -7.10 -15.90 -2.92
C PRO A 56 -7.11 -16.93 -1.77
N GLY A 57 -8.19 -16.94 -1.00
CA GLY A 57 -8.48 -17.93 0.03
C GLY A 57 -9.62 -18.87 -0.36
N PRO A 58 -9.66 -20.11 0.17
CA PRO A 58 -10.77 -21.03 -0.04
C PRO A 58 -12.10 -20.49 0.53
N ASP A 59 -12.01 -19.67 1.58
CA ASP A 59 -13.15 -19.06 2.28
C ASP A 59 -13.61 -17.73 1.69
N ASP A 60 -12.96 -17.22 0.65
CA ASP A 60 -13.29 -15.93 0.05
C ASP A 60 -14.73 -15.92 -0.51
N PRO A 61 -15.63 -15.08 0.03
CA PRO A 61 -17.00 -15.07 -0.42
C PRO A 61 -17.11 -14.42 -1.81
N THR A 62 -18.04 -14.95 -2.59
CA THR A 62 -18.43 -14.35 -3.88
C THR A 62 -19.27 -13.11 -3.65
N ILE A 63 -19.06 -12.09 -4.49
CA ILE A 63 -19.83 -10.85 -4.48
C ILE A 63 -20.79 -10.91 -5.67
N PRO A 64 -22.12 -10.88 -5.46
CA PRO A 64 -23.08 -10.83 -6.55
C PRO A 64 -22.86 -9.60 -7.44
N THR A 65 -22.86 -9.80 -8.77
CA THR A 65 -22.64 -8.72 -9.73
C THR A 65 -23.69 -7.60 -9.61
N GLU A 66 -24.92 -7.95 -9.26
CA GLU A 66 -25.99 -6.97 -9.01
C GLU A 66 -25.69 -6.09 -7.78
N LEU A 67 -25.20 -6.69 -6.70
CA LEU A 67 -24.82 -5.97 -5.49
C LEU A 67 -23.62 -5.04 -5.77
N ALA A 68 -22.62 -5.55 -6.49
CA ALA A 68 -21.46 -4.77 -6.88
C ALA A 68 -21.84 -3.60 -7.79
N ARG A 69 -22.72 -3.82 -8.79
CA ARG A 69 -23.20 -2.74 -9.67
C ARG A 69 -24.03 -1.71 -8.91
N ARG A 70 -24.95 -2.16 -8.04
CA ARG A 70 -25.83 -1.28 -7.25
C ARG A 70 -25.04 -0.29 -6.41
N HIS A 71 -23.96 -0.74 -5.79
CA HIS A 71 -23.13 0.08 -4.90
C HIS A 71 -21.82 0.56 -5.56
N GLY A 72 -21.69 0.39 -6.88
CA GLY A 72 -20.53 0.84 -7.64
C GLY A 72 -19.19 0.28 -7.15
N LEU A 73 -19.15 -0.97 -6.63
CA LEU A 73 -17.95 -1.59 -6.08
C LEU A 73 -16.88 -1.74 -7.17
N ARG A 74 -15.64 -1.39 -6.83
CA ARG A 74 -14.45 -1.47 -7.67
C ARG A 74 -13.40 -2.34 -6.97
N ARG A 75 -12.48 -2.90 -7.76
CA ARG A 75 -11.32 -3.63 -7.22
C ARG A 75 -10.57 -2.74 -6.23
N GLY A 76 -10.15 -3.30 -5.10
CA GLY A 76 -9.47 -2.58 -4.01
C GLY A 76 -10.41 -2.00 -2.94
N ASP A 77 -11.72 -1.97 -3.16
CA ASP A 77 -12.65 -1.50 -2.12
C ASP A 77 -12.60 -2.42 -0.90
N THR A 78 -12.53 -1.84 0.29
CA THR A 78 -12.74 -2.57 1.54
C THR A 78 -14.22 -2.68 1.77
N VAL A 79 -14.72 -3.89 2.02
CA VAL A 79 -16.13 -4.12 2.27
C VAL A 79 -16.30 -4.79 3.62
N THR A 80 -17.25 -4.30 4.41
CA THR A 80 -17.81 -5.05 5.54
C THR A 80 -19.25 -5.44 5.23
N GLY A 81 -19.67 -6.59 5.72
CA GLY A 81 -21.03 -7.05 5.50
C GLY A 81 -21.26 -8.47 5.99
N VAL A 82 -22.38 -9.03 5.55
CA VAL A 82 -22.87 -10.33 6.00
C VAL A 82 -22.76 -11.36 4.89
N VAL A 83 -22.20 -12.51 5.23
CA VAL A 83 -22.10 -13.70 4.36
C VAL A 83 -23.03 -14.77 4.90
N GLY A 84 -23.80 -15.41 4.01
CA GLY A 84 -24.64 -16.56 4.38
C GLY A 84 -23.85 -17.87 4.40
N ASP A 85 -24.19 -18.77 5.33
CA ASP A 85 -23.53 -20.08 5.55
C ASP A 85 -23.81 -21.18 4.49
N GLY A 86 -24.17 -20.80 3.26
CA GLY A 86 -24.41 -21.78 2.20
C GLY A 86 -23.11 -22.43 1.69
N GLN A 87 -23.22 -23.56 0.97
CA GLN A 87 -22.10 -24.22 0.28
C GLN A 87 -21.25 -23.29 -0.60
N ARG A 88 -21.84 -22.17 -1.03
CA ARG A 88 -21.15 -21.07 -1.70
C ARG A 88 -21.26 -19.83 -0.82
N ARG A 89 -20.21 -19.54 -0.04
CA ARG A 89 -20.09 -18.32 0.75
C ARG A 89 -20.32 -17.12 -0.18
N ARG A 90 -21.41 -16.39 0.05
CA ARG A 90 -21.85 -15.27 -0.80
C ARG A 90 -22.22 -14.09 0.07
N LEU A 91 -21.75 -12.90 -0.29
CA LEU A 91 -22.13 -11.65 0.37
C LEU A 91 -23.64 -11.40 0.14
N THR A 92 -24.42 -11.35 1.21
CA THR A 92 -25.88 -11.14 1.18
C THR A 92 -26.26 -9.71 1.54
N ARG A 93 -25.49 -9.08 2.44
CA ARG A 93 -25.69 -7.69 2.85
C ARG A 93 -24.36 -6.95 2.84
N LEU A 94 -24.38 -5.72 2.34
CA LEU A 94 -23.25 -4.80 2.34
C LEU A 94 -23.51 -3.75 3.43
N ASP A 95 -22.59 -3.62 4.38
CA ASP A 95 -22.75 -2.72 5.53
C ASP A 95 -21.93 -1.44 5.33
N THR A 96 -20.65 -1.56 4.97
CA THR A 96 -19.80 -0.41 4.64
C THR A 96 -18.86 -0.71 3.48
N VAL A 97 -18.45 0.35 2.79
CA VAL A 97 -17.43 0.34 1.76
C VAL A 97 -16.40 1.42 2.08
N ASN A 98 -15.13 1.03 2.23
CA ASN A 98 -14.04 1.89 2.68
C ASN A 98 -14.36 2.65 3.99
N GLY A 99 -15.13 2.02 4.88
CA GLY A 99 -15.54 2.59 6.17
C GLY A 99 -16.73 3.56 6.07
N LEU A 100 -17.28 3.79 4.88
CA LEU A 100 -18.43 4.66 4.66
C LEU A 100 -19.69 3.86 4.33
N PRO A 101 -20.89 4.38 4.63
CA PRO A 101 -22.14 3.86 4.08
C PRO A 101 -22.10 3.83 2.54
N PRO A 102 -22.54 2.74 1.89
CA PRO A 102 -22.45 2.58 0.44
C PRO A 102 -23.11 3.70 -0.37
N GLU A 103 -24.12 4.36 0.19
CA GLU A 103 -24.89 5.44 -0.44
C GLU A 103 -24.03 6.68 -0.71
N LEU A 104 -22.98 6.90 0.11
CA LEU A 104 -22.09 8.06 -0.02
C LEU A 104 -21.04 7.89 -1.13
N LEU A 105 -20.94 6.71 -1.74
CA LEU A 105 -19.94 6.43 -2.77
C LEU A 105 -20.40 6.71 -4.19
N ALA A 106 -21.67 7.04 -4.41
CA ALA A 106 -22.23 7.22 -5.75
C ALA A 106 -21.50 8.30 -6.58
N ALA A 107 -21.00 9.35 -5.92
CA ALA A 107 -20.33 10.49 -6.54
C ALA A 107 -18.79 10.42 -6.52
N ARG A 108 -18.19 9.29 -6.08
CA ARG A 108 -16.73 9.21 -6.00
C ARG A 108 -16.09 9.24 -7.39
N PRO A 109 -15.06 10.06 -7.62
CA PRO A 109 -14.36 10.11 -8.90
C PRO A 109 -13.65 8.77 -9.19
N ASP A 110 -13.24 8.55 -10.44
CA ASP A 110 -12.25 7.52 -10.75
C ASP A 110 -10.85 8.11 -10.56
N PHE A 111 -9.95 7.34 -9.93
CA PHE A 111 -8.55 7.73 -9.76
C PHE A 111 -7.87 8.12 -11.08
N ALA A 112 -8.27 7.52 -12.21
CA ALA A 112 -7.73 7.85 -13.53
C ALA A 112 -8.10 9.27 -13.98
N ASP A 113 -9.25 9.79 -13.55
CA ASP A 113 -9.78 11.11 -13.95
C ASP A 113 -9.26 12.24 -13.05
N LEU A 114 -8.62 11.91 -11.93
CA LEU A 114 -8.06 12.88 -10.99
C LEU A 114 -6.82 13.58 -11.58
N VAL A 115 -6.78 14.91 -11.46
CA VAL A 115 -5.71 15.76 -12.02
C VAL A 115 -4.42 15.59 -11.21
N PRO A 116 -3.33 15.07 -11.81
CA PRO A 116 -2.06 14.89 -11.13
C PRO A 116 -1.25 16.19 -11.08
N VAL A 117 -0.68 16.49 -9.91
CA VAL A 117 0.21 17.64 -9.71
C VAL A 117 1.53 17.24 -9.04
N HIS A 118 2.51 18.14 -9.05
CA HIS A 118 3.72 17.95 -8.27
C HIS A 118 3.41 18.01 -6.76
N PRO A 119 4.08 17.19 -5.92
CA PRO A 119 3.97 17.32 -4.48
C PRO A 119 4.40 18.71 -3.99
N SER A 120 3.53 19.36 -3.22
CA SER A 120 3.80 20.64 -2.53
C SER A 120 3.54 20.58 -1.01
N ARG A 121 2.88 19.51 -0.54
CA ARG A 121 2.67 19.25 0.88
C ARG A 121 3.74 18.29 1.38
N ARG A 122 4.67 18.77 2.20
CA ARG A 122 5.80 17.98 2.72
C ARG A 122 5.37 17.00 3.81
N LEU A 123 5.89 15.78 3.74
CA LEU A 123 5.91 14.79 4.82
C LEU A 123 7.21 14.96 5.62
N ARG A 124 7.20 15.86 6.61
CA ARG A 124 8.35 16.03 7.51
C ARG A 124 8.53 14.79 8.39
N LEU A 125 9.70 14.17 8.34
CA LEU A 125 9.98 12.89 9.00
C LEU A 125 10.77 13.04 10.30
N GLU A 126 11.50 14.13 10.48
CA GLU A 126 12.28 14.41 11.68
C GLU A 126 11.42 14.24 12.93
N THR A 127 11.94 13.52 13.92
CA THR A 127 11.24 13.28 15.18
C THR A 127 12.08 13.61 16.40
N THR A 128 13.03 12.75 16.75
CA THR A 128 13.94 12.96 17.88
C THR A 128 15.35 13.29 17.39
N ARG A 129 16.14 13.96 18.23
CA ARG A 129 17.56 14.26 17.97
C ARG A 129 18.34 13.04 17.48
N GLY A 130 18.09 11.87 18.08
CA GLY A 130 18.80 10.62 17.82
C GLY A 130 18.36 9.90 16.54
N GLN A 131 17.21 10.24 15.95
CA GLN A 131 16.72 9.58 14.73
C GLN A 131 17.33 10.22 13.48
N LEU A 132 18.63 10.00 13.28
CA LEU A 132 19.42 10.62 12.21
C LEU A 132 18.91 10.28 10.80
N VAL A 133 18.31 9.11 10.60
CA VAL A 133 17.79 8.68 9.29
C VAL A 133 16.77 9.67 8.76
N THR A 134 15.75 9.95 9.56
CA THR A 134 14.68 10.88 9.18
C THR A 134 15.19 12.29 8.98
N ARG A 135 16.14 12.72 9.82
CA ARG A 135 16.78 14.04 9.73
C ARG A 135 17.57 14.20 8.44
N VAL A 136 18.34 13.18 8.04
CA VAL A 136 19.10 13.17 6.80
C VAL A 136 18.16 13.16 5.58
N ILE A 137 17.10 12.33 5.59
CA ILE A 137 16.11 12.33 4.51
C ILE A 137 15.49 13.72 4.34
N ASP A 138 15.09 14.35 5.44
CA ASP A 138 14.50 15.70 5.42
C ASP A 138 15.43 16.79 4.87
N LEU A 139 16.74 16.59 4.93
CA LEU A 139 17.73 17.56 4.42
C LEU A 139 18.17 17.28 2.99
N ILE A 140 18.31 16.00 2.63
CA ILE A 140 18.94 15.58 1.37
C ILE A 140 17.90 15.21 0.32
N ALA A 141 16.83 14.51 0.69
CA ALA A 141 15.81 14.01 -0.21
C ALA A 141 14.40 14.16 0.42
N PRO A 142 13.91 15.41 0.59
CA PRO A 142 12.64 15.67 1.27
C PRO A 142 11.46 15.00 0.57
N ILE A 143 10.53 14.43 1.35
CA ILE A 143 9.41 13.65 0.81
C ILE A 143 8.13 14.49 0.81
N GLY A 144 7.41 14.51 -0.31
CA GLY A 144 6.08 15.10 -0.41
C GLY A 144 4.93 14.09 -0.38
N ARG A 145 3.72 14.56 -0.09
CA ARG A 145 2.46 13.85 -0.35
C ARG A 145 2.29 13.67 -1.85
N GLY A 146 2.24 12.42 -2.31
CA GLY A 146 2.24 12.07 -3.73
C GLY A 146 3.63 11.77 -4.32
N GLN A 147 4.68 11.63 -3.49
CA GLN A 147 6.03 11.34 -3.97
C GLN A 147 6.12 9.93 -4.58
N ARG A 148 6.93 9.83 -5.65
CA ARG A 148 7.41 8.56 -6.23
C ARG A 148 8.89 8.41 -5.88
N GLY A 149 9.16 7.86 -4.71
CA GLY A 149 10.52 7.76 -4.17
C GLY A 149 11.12 6.37 -4.35
N LEU A 150 12.40 6.33 -4.68
CA LEU A 150 13.22 5.12 -4.69
C LEU A 150 14.23 5.17 -3.54
N ILE A 151 14.21 4.15 -2.68
CA ILE A 151 15.26 3.91 -1.68
C ILE A 151 16.22 2.89 -2.29
N VAL A 152 17.32 3.39 -2.84
CA VAL A 152 18.27 2.61 -3.61
C VAL A 152 19.30 2.05 -2.64
N ALA A 153 19.36 0.74 -2.50
CA ALA A 153 20.17 0.12 -1.47
C ALA A 153 20.85 -1.15 -1.98
N PRO A 154 22.18 -1.24 -1.83
CA PRO A 154 22.87 -2.52 -1.90
C PRO A 154 22.38 -3.47 -0.80
N PRO A 155 22.55 -4.79 -0.98
CA PRO A 155 22.35 -5.75 0.10
C PRO A 155 23.13 -5.34 1.37
N LYS A 156 22.49 -5.47 2.53
CA LYS A 156 23.05 -5.14 3.85
C LYS A 156 23.42 -3.66 4.09
N ALA A 157 22.98 -2.72 3.23
CA ALA A 157 23.27 -1.29 3.41
C ALA A 157 22.37 -0.57 4.46
N GLY A 158 21.42 -1.27 5.09
CA GLY A 158 20.50 -0.69 6.06
C GLY A 158 19.13 -0.27 5.51
N LYS A 159 18.70 -0.84 4.38
CA LYS A 159 17.36 -0.66 3.78
C LYS A 159 16.22 -0.72 4.80
N THR A 160 16.16 -1.78 5.60
CA THR A 160 15.09 -2.01 6.59
C THR A 160 15.08 -0.93 7.67
N LEU A 161 16.26 -0.48 8.10
CA LEU A 161 16.39 0.61 9.07
C LEU A 161 15.84 1.92 8.50
N VAL A 162 16.04 2.17 7.20
CA VAL A 162 15.47 3.35 6.52
C VAL A 162 13.95 3.26 6.42
N LEU A 163 13.42 2.14 5.93
CA LEU A 163 11.96 1.95 5.81
C LEU A 163 11.26 2.09 7.16
N ARG A 164 11.80 1.47 8.22
CA ARG A 164 11.26 1.58 9.57
C ARG A 164 11.28 3.01 10.08
N ALA A 165 12.38 3.74 9.89
CA ALA A 165 12.49 5.12 10.33
C ALA A 165 11.50 6.04 9.60
N ILE A 166 11.28 5.82 8.30
CA ILE A 166 10.25 6.54 7.53
C ILE A 166 8.86 6.23 8.07
N ALA A 167 8.56 4.95 8.31
CA ALA A 167 7.28 4.52 8.83
C ALA A 167 6.97 5.16 10.19
N GLU A 168 7.92 5.10 11.14
CA GLU A 168 7.81 5.73 12.46
C GLU A 168 7.66 7.25 12.37
N GLY A 169 8.40 7.90 11.45
CA GLY A 169 8.29 9.34 11.18
C GLY A 169 6.92 9.74 10.67
N ILE A 170 6.36 8.98 9.72
CA ILE A 170 5.01 9.21 9.18
C ILE A 170 3.95 8.97 10.26
N THR A 171 3.99 7.84 10.96
CA THR A 171 3.00 7.52 12.01
C THR A 171 2.99 8.58 13.12
N ARG A 172 4.15 9.12 13.49
CA ARG A 172 4.26 10.15 14.53
C ARG A 172 3.81 11.53 14.05
N ASN A 173 4.29 11.95 12.88
CA ASN A 173 4.15 13.34 12.43
C ASN A 173 2.92 13.58 11.53
N HIS A 174 2.41 12.52 10.88
CA HIS A 174 1.28 12.55 9.94
C HIS A 174 0.31 11.39 10.22
N PRO A 175 -0.29 11.30 11.43
CA PRO A 175 -1.20 10.20 11.80
C PRO A 175 -2.47 10.15 10.93
N GLU A 176 -2.81 11.22 10.23
CA GLU A 176 -3.90 11.29 9.26
C GLU A 176 -3.57 10.57 7.94
N CYS A 177 -2.30 10.30 7.64
CA CYS A 177 -1.93 9.55 6.46
C CYS A 177 -2.19 8.06 6.67
N ARG A 178 -2.83 7.42 5.69
CA ARG A 178 -2.97 5.96 5.68
C ARG A 178 -1.64 5.32 5.29
N LEU A 179 -0.94 4.77 6.27
CA LEU A 179 0.31 4.03 6.04
C LEU A 179 0.03 2.55 5.72
N MET A 180 0.52 2.11 4.57
CA MET A 180 0.51 0.73 4.11
C MET A 180 1.94 0.26 3.88
N VAL A 181 2.27 -0.95 4.33
CA VAL A 181 3.58 -1.58 4.13
C VAL A 181 3.38 -2.83 3.30
N LEU A 182 4.01 -2.90 2.13
CA LEU A 182 3.89 -3.99 1.19
C LEU A 182 5.22 -4.73 1.08
N LEU A 183 5.25 -5.97 1.56
CA LEU A 183 6.45 -6.82 1.61
C LEU A 183 6.32 -7.97 0.62
N LEU A 184 7.21 -8.03 -0.37
CA LEU A 184 7.16 -9.00 -1.46
C LEU A 184 8.46 -9.80 -1.50
N ASP A 185 8.35 -11.13 -1.55
CA ASP A 185 9.48 -12.03 -1.70
C ASP A 185 10.58 -11.80 -0.63
N GLU A 186 10.14 -11.47 0.59
CA GLU A 186 11.01 -11.27 1.75
C GLU A 186 10.89 -12.44 2.74
N ARG A 187 11.84 -12.54 3.66
CA ARG A 187 11.86 -13.60 4.68
C ARG A 187 10.72 -13.45 5.69
N PRO A 188 10.03 -14.53 6.08
CA PRO A 188 8.93 -14.48 7.05
C PRO A 188 9.28 -13.82 8.39
N GLU A 189 10.50 -14.01 8.87
CA GLU A 189 10.99 -13.38 10.10
C GLU A 189 11.11 -11.86 9.98
N GLU A 190 11.55 -11.35 8.82
CA GLU A 190 11.65 -9.92 8.53
C GLU A 190 10.25 -9.29 8.40
N VAL A 191 9.32 -10.01 7.77
CA VAL A 191 7.89 -9.63 7.71
C VAL A 191 7.32 -9.49 9.11
N THR A 192 7.58 -10.47 9.99
CA THR A 192 7.07 -10.46 11.37
C THR A 192 7.68 -9.33 12.18
N GLU A 193 8.99 -9.09 12.06
CA GLU A 193 9.69 -8.00 12.74
C GLU A 193 9.09 -6.64 12.36
N LEU A 194 8.96 -6.37 11.07
CA LEU A 194 8.44 -5.08 10.60
C LEU A 194 6.96 -4.90 10.96
N SER A 195 6.16 -5.96 10.89
CA SER A 195 4.74 -5.95 11.27
C SER A 195 4.52 -5.59 12.74
N ARG A 196 5.44 -5.98 13.62
CA ARG A 196 5.37 -5.64 15.05
C ARG A 196 5.94 -4.27 15.36
N ALA A 197 6.87 -3.78 14.54
CA ALA A 197 7.57 -2.52 14.77
C ALA A 197 6.79 -1.29 14.30
N VAL A 198 5.89 -1.44 13.32
CA VAL A 198 5.22 -0.32 12.65
C VAL A 198 3.71 -0.39 12.84
N ALA A 199 3.11 0.72 13.30
CA ALA A 199 1.66 0.87 13.33
C ALA A 199 1.13 1.26 11.93
N ALA A 200 1.05 0.24 11.06
CA ALA A 200 0.57 0.37 9.68
C ALA A 200 -0.25 -0.86 9.27
N GLU A 201 -0.97 -0.72 8.16
CA GLU A 201 -1.52 -1.89 7.47
C GLU A 201 -0.38 -2.63 6.75
N VAL A 202 0.00 -3.80 7.26
CA VAL A 202 1.06 -4.63 6.65
C VAL A 202 0.45 -5.72 5.78
N ILE A 203 0.89 -5.76 4.53
CA ILE A 203 0.45 -6.67 3.48
C ILE A 203 1.70 -7.40 3.00
N SER A 204 1.68 -8.73 2.97
CA SER A 204 2.89 -9.48 2.64
C SER A 204 2.63 -10.70 1.76
N SER A 205 3.65 -11.05 0.97
CA SER A 205 3.74 -12.29 0.21
C SER A 205 5.18 -12.78 0.32
N PRO A 206 5.51 -13.65 1.30
CA PRO A 206 6.88 -14.08 1.58
C PRO A 206 7.49 -14.90 0.43
N PHE A 207 8.82 -15.10 0.45
CA PHE A 207 9.58 -15.70 -0.68
C PHE A 207 9.18 -17.15 -1.06
N ASP A 208 8.49 -17.86 -0.18
CA ASP A 208 8.02 -19.23 -0.42
C ASP A 208 6.74 -19.28 -1.28
N ARG A 209 6.15 -18.12 -1.58
CA ARG A 209 4.99 -17.98 -2.46
C ARG A 209 5.40 -17.90 -3.94
N PRO A 210 4.53 -18.29 -4.87
CA PRO A 210 4.81 -18.17 -6.31
C PRO A 210 4.80 -16.70 -6.77
N ALA A 211 5.51 -16.40 -7.86
CA ALA A 211 5.58 -15.05 -8.45
C ALA A 211 4.20 -14.42 -8.76
N ALA A 212 3.22 -15.24 -9.14
CA ALA A 212 1.85 -14.78 -9.41
C ALA A 212 1.18 -14.17 -8.16
N ASP A 213 1.48 -14.70 -6.96
CA ASP A 213 0.95 -14.19 -5.70
C ASP A 213 1.54 -12.82 -5.39
N HIS A 214 2.85 -12.63 -5.55
CA HIS A 214 3.49 -11.32 -5.37
C HIS A 214 2.87 -10.25 -6.28
N ILE A 215 2.62 -10.59 -7.54
CA ILE A 215 1.99 -9.70 -8.53
C ILE A 215 0.55 -9.37 -8.11
N ALA A 216 -0.22 -10.38 -7.70
CA ALA A 216 -1.63 -10.22 -7.33
C ALA A 216 -1.78 -9.31 -6.10
N VAL A 217 -0.98 -9.55 -5.06
CA VAL A 217 -0.98 -8.77 -3.81
C VAL A 217 -0.57 -7.32 -4.07
N ALA A 218 0.52 -7.11 -4.80
CA ALA A 218 0.98 -5.77 -5.13
C ALA A 218 -0.07 -4.97 -5.92
N ALA A 219 -0.69 -5.62 -6.92
CA ALA A 219 -1.74 -4.99 -7.70
C ALA A 219 -2.96 -4.63 -6.85
N LEU A 220 -3.41 -5.53 -5.97
CA LEU A 220 -4.59 -5.27 -5.13
C LEU A 220 -4.31 -4.21 -4.06
N ALA A 221 -3.12 -4.19 -3.47
CA ALA A 221 -2.70 -3.17 -2.51
C ALA A 221 -2.72 -1.76 -3.13
N VAL A 222 -2.22 -1.61 -4.37
CA VAL A 222 -2.27 -0.32 -5.06
C VAL A 222 -3.68 0.06 -5.48
N GLU A 223 -4.52 -0.89 -5.92
CA GLU A 223 -5.93 -0.59 -6.19
C GLU A 223 -6.66 -0.11 -4.93
N ARG A 224 -6.42 -0.73 -3.77
CA ARG A 224 -6.95 -0.24 -2.49
C ARG A 224 -6.51 1.19 -2.20
N ALA A 225 -5.22 1.47 -2.34
CA ALA A 225 -4.70 2.80 -2.09
C ALA A 225 -5.38 3.84 -3.01
N LYS A 226 -5.61 3.52 -4.28
CA LYS A 226 -6.38 4.38 -5.20
C LYS A 226 -7.80 4.64 -4.71
N ARG A 227 -8.52 3.62 -4.22
CA ARG A 227 -9.88 3.79 -3.68
C ARG A 227 -9.91 4.74 -2.49
N LEU A 228 -8.88 4.74 -1.65
CA LEU A 228 -8.77 5.68 -0.53
C LEU A 228 -8.44 7.11 -1.00
N VAL A 229 -7.60 7.26 -2.03
CA VAL A 229 -7.31 8.57 -2.62
C VAL A 229 -8.52 9.18 -3.33
N GLU A 230 -9.36 8.35 -3.97
CA GLU A 230 -10.66 8.78 -4.52
C GLU A 230 -11.58 9.37 -3.45
N LEU A 231 -11.38 9.01 -2.17
CA LEU A 231 -12.08 9.55 -1.01
C LEU A 231 -11.35 10.74 -0.36
N GLY A 232 -10.33 11.29 -1.03
CA GLY A 232 -9.58 12.46 -0.56
C GLY A 232 -8.49 12.14 0.47
N GLN A 233 -8.18 10.87 0.72
CA GLN A 233 -7.17 10.49 1.72
C GLN A 233 -5.75 10.60 1.17
N ASP A 234 -4.80 10.91 2.05
CA ASP A 234 -3.37 10.81 1.77
C ASP A 234 -2.87 9.43 2.18
N VAL A 235 -2.45 8.63 1.20
CA VAL A 235 -2.01 7.24 1.37
C VAL A 235 -0.51 7.16 1.11
N VAL A 236 0.23 6.46 1.98
CA VAL A 236 1.64 6.17 1.79
C VAL A 236 1.84 4.66 1.73
N ILE A 237 2.44 4.17 0.65
CA ILE A 237 2.87 2.78 0.52
C ILE A 237 4.40 2.72 0.65
N LEU A 238 4.86 1.94 1.64
CA LEU A 238 6.25 1.51 1.72
C LEU A 238 6.36 0.14 1.05
N LEU A 239 6.99 0.07 -0.12
CA LEU A 239 7.11 -1.15 -0.91
C LEU A 239 8.52 -1.75 -0.81
N ASP A 240 8.59 -2.98 -0.33
CA ASP A 240 9.83 -3.74 -0.20
C ASP A 240 9.73 -5.10 -0.90
N SER A 241 10.22 -5.29 -2.14
CA SER A 241 10.89 -4.31 -2.99
C SER A 241 10.31 -4.25 -4.40
N LEU A 242 10.53 -3.12 -5.07
CA LEU A 242 10.12 -2.95 -6.47
C LEU A 242 10.97 -3.81 -7.41
N THR A 243 12.26 -4.03 -7.09
CA THR A 243 13.12 -4.96 -7.83
C THR A 243 12.57 -6.38 -7.80
N ARG A 244 12.12 -6.87 -6.63
CA ARG A 244 11.51 -8.20 -6.52
C ARG A 244 10.20 -8.31 -7.28
N LEU A 245 9.38 -7.25 -7.30
CA LEU A 245 8.19 -7.19 -8.14
C LEU A 245 8.53 -7.27 -9.64
N CYS A 246 9.57 -6.57 -10.10
CA CYS A 246 10.05 -6.67 -11.48
C CYS A 246 10.49 -8.11 -11.83
N ARG A 247 11.25 -8.76 -10.93
CA ARG A 247 11.64 -10.17 -11.08
C ARG A 247 10.42 -11.09 -11.18
N ALA A 248 9.41 -10.91 -10.32
CA ALA A 248 8.18 -11.69 -10.35
C ALA A 248 7.47 -11.55 -11.70
N HIS A 249 7.34 -10.33 -12.22
CA HIS A 249 6.75 -10.09 -13.55
C HIS A 249 7.57 -10.70 -14.69
N ASN A 250 8.91 -10.62 -14.63
CA ASN A 250 9.78 -11.22 -15.64
C ASN A 250 9.68 -12.75 -15.64
N ASN A 251 9.60 -13.37 -14.46
CA ASN A 251 9.55 -14.82 -14.31
C ASN A 251 8.17 -15.41 -14.62
N ALA A 252 7.09 -14.69 -14.31
CA ALA A 252 5.72 -15.14 -14.58
C ALA A 252 5.23 -14.78 -16.00
N GLY A 253 5.91 -13.84 -16.67
CA GLY A 253 5.54 -13.35 -17.98
C GLY A 253 5.74 -14.41 -19.08
N ARG A 254 4.88 -14.37 -20.10
CA ARG A 254 5.16 -15.08 -21.36
C ARG A 254 6.21 -14.29 -22.13
N ALA A 255 7.19 -14.98 -22.70
CA ALA A 255 8.23 -14.34 -23.51
C ALA A 255 7.59 -13.55 -24.66
N SER A 256 7.88 -12.25 -24.72
CA SER A 256 7.44 -11.35 -25.78
C SER A 256 8.24 -11.52 -27.08
N GLY A 257 9.32 -12.31 -27.04
CA GLY A 257 10.28 -12.47 -28.13
C GLY A 257 11.33 -11.36 -28.21
N ARG A 258 11.26 -10.33 -27.34
CA ARG A 258 12.25 -9.26 -27.25
C ARG A 258 12.88 -9.22 -25.86
N ILE A 259 14.09 -9.76 -25.78
CA ILE A 259 14.90 -9.80 -24.56
C ILE A 259 15.89 -8.64 -24.59
N LEU A 260 15.90 -7.86 -23.52
CA LEU A 260 16.78 -6.72 -23.29
C LEU A 260 18.01 -7.15 -22.49
N SER A 261 18.87 -6.18 -22.16
CA SER A 261 20.06 -6.44 -21.34
C SER A 261 19.72 -7.15 -20.03
N GLY A 262 20.56 -8.08 -19.61
CA GLY A 262 20.37 -8.84 -18.38
C GLY A 262 19.30 -9.94 -18.45
N GLY A 263 18.75 -10.26 -19.63
CA GLY A 263 17.73 -11.33 -19.75
C GLY A 263 16.33 -10.86 -19.38
N VAL A 264 16.10 -9.55 -19.42
CA VAL A 264 14.82 -8.93 -19.08
C VAL A 264 13.90 -8.90 -20.30
N ASP A 265 12.70 -9.42 -20.17
CA ASP A 265 11.69 -9.28 -21.21
C ASP A 265 11.16 -7.84 -21.27
N ALA A 266 11.07 -7.26 -22.47
CA ALA A 266 10.63 -5.88 -22.66
C ALA A 266 9.23 -5.59 -22.08
N ALA A 267 8.33 -6.59 -22.05
CA ALA A 267 6.99 -6.44 -21.50
C ALA A 267 6.94 -6.56 -19.97
N ALA A 268 7.96 -7.16 -19.34
CA ALA A 268 7.98 -7.43 -17.90
C ALA A 268 7.92 -6.16 -17.05
N LEU A 269 8.46 -5.05 -17.55
CA LEU A 269 8.53 -3.78 -16.82
C LEU A 269 7.29 -2.91 -16.93
N HIS A 270 6.39 -3.17 -17.89
CA HIS A 270 5.24 -2.29 -18.13
C HIS A 270 4.33 -2.18 -16.90
N LEU A 271 4.01 -3.31 -16.27
CA LEU A 271 3.12 -3.34 -15.10
C LEU A 271 3.78 -2.78 -13.82
N PRO A 272 5.02 -3.14 -13.45
CA PRO A 272 5.75 -2.48 -12.37
C PRO A 272 5.87 -0.96 -12.54
N LYS A 273 6.21 -0.48 -13.74
CA LYS A 273 6.29 0.97 -14.03
C LYS A 273 4.94 1.65 -13.87
N ARG A 274 3.85 1.04 -14.35
CA ARG A 274 2.49 1.57 -14.18
C ARG A 274 2.06 1.60 -12.72
N LEU A 275 2.42 0.58 -11.94
CA LEU A 275 2.15 0.52 -10.51
C LEU A 275 2.89 1.62 -9.76
N PHE A 276 4.20 1.74 -9.97
CA PHE A 276 5.01 2.78 -9.34
C PHE A 276 4.60 4.19 -9.79
N GLY A 277 4.26 4.35 -11.07
CA GLY A 277 3.71 5.57 -11.66
C GLY A 277 2.30 5.92 -11.18
N ALA A 278 1.62 5.05 -10.42
CA ALA A 278 0.35 5.41 -9.81
C ALA A 278 0.51 6.50 -8.76
N ALA A 279 1.66 6.57 -8.07
CA ALA A 279 1.90 7.58 -7.05
C ALA A 279 1.95 8.99 -7.62
N ARG A 280 1.14 9.88 -7.04
CA ARG A 280 0.92 11.25 -7.49
C ARG A 280 0.16 12.04 -6.42
N ALA A 281 0.38 13.36 -6.39
CA ALA A 281 -0.48 14.27 -5.66
C ALA A 281 -1.69 14.62 -6.54
N ILE A 282 -2.86 14.79 -5.93
CA ILE A 282 -4.09 15.16 -6.65
C ILE A 282 -4.45 16.61 -6.34
N GLU A 283 -4.78 17.37 -7.37
CA GLU A 283 -5.29 18.74 -7.21
C GLU A 283 -6.62 18.73 -6.44
N GLY A 284 -6.71 19.52 -5.36
CA GLY A 284 -7.92 19.61 -4.55
C GLY A 284 -8.33 18.32 -3.80
N GLY A 285 -7.45 17.32 -3.73
CA GLY A 285 -7.77 16.01 -3.16
C GLY A 285 -6.66 15.39 -2.31
N GLY A 286 -6.72 14.06 -2.21
CA GLY A 286 -5.73 13.25 -1.50
C GLY A 286 -4.41 13.11 -2.24
N SER A 287 -3.65 12.08 -1.90
CA SER A 287 -2.42 11.76 -2.61
C SER A 287 -2.05 10.29 -2.44
N LEU A 288 -1.37 9.74 -3.44
CA LEU A 288 -0.74 8.42 -3.34
C LEU A 288 0.77 8.61 -3.34
N THR A 289 1.42 8.39 -2.20
CA THR A 289 2.87 8.32 -2.09
C THR A 289 3.31 6.87 -2.17
N ILE A 290 4.29 6.55 -3.01
CA ILE A 290 4.93 5.23 -3.03
C ILE A 290 6.43 5.44 -2.83
N LEU A 291 6.95 4.90 -1.74
CA LEU A 291 8.38 4.83 -1.44
C LEU A 291 8.79 3.37 -1.56
N ALA A 292 9.52 3.05 -2.62
CA ALA A 292 9.86 1.68 -2.93
C ALA A 292 11.36 1.45 -2.84
N THR A 293 11.77 0.30 -2.31
CA THR A 293 13.16 -0.09 -2.32
C THR A 293 13.54 -0.64 -3.68
N ALA A 294 14.75 -0.29 -4.14
CA ALA A 294 15.37 -0.83 -5.34
C ALA A 294 16.75 -1.36 -4.97
N LEU A 295 17.01 -2.61 -5.33
CA LEU A 295 18.29 -3.25 -5.09
C LEU A 295 19.28 -2.89 -6.19
N THR A 296 20.50 -2.53 -5.78
CA THR A 296 21.66 -2.30 -6.67
C THR A 296 22.86 -3.11 -6.19
N ASP A 297 23.90 -3.20 -7.01
CA ASP A 297 25.15 -3.90 -6.69
C ASP A 297 24.94 -5.37 -6.28
N THR A 298 23.89 -6.02 -6.79
CA THR A 298 23.56 -7.42 -6.49
C THR A 298 24.41 -8.40 -7.30
N GLY A 299 25.15 -7.89 -8.30
CA GLY A 299 25.84 -8.70 -9.32
C GLY A 299 24.92 -9.16 -10.46
N SER A 300 23.63 -8.82 -10.42
CA SER A 300 22.66 -9.14 -11.46
C SER A 300 22.48 -7.99 -12.45
N ARG A 301 22.88 -8.19 -13.71
CA ARG A 301 22.63 -7.23 -14.80
C ARG A 301 21.15 -6.92 -15.00
N ALA A 302 20.26 -7.86 -14.66
CA ALA A 302 18.81 -7.64 -14.72
C ALA A 302 18.36 -6.60 -13.68
N ASP A 303 18.92 -6.64 -12.47
CA ASP A 303 18.56 -5.68 -11.42
C ASP A 303 19.05 -4.28 -11.76
N ASP A 304 20.27 -4.16 -12.29
CA ASP A 304 20.81 -2.89 -12.77
C ASP A 304 19.90 -2.31 -13.87
N PHE A 305 19.45 -3.16 -14.80
CA PHE A 305 18.51 -2.76 -15.85
C PHE A 305 17.15 -2.32 -15.29
N TYR A 306 16.59 -3.06 -14.32
CA TYR A 306 15.35 -2.66 -13.65
C TYR A 306 15.49 -1.30 -12.98
N PHE A 307 16.61 -1.08 -12.28
CA PHE A 307 16.86 0.16 -11.57
C PHE A 307 16.89 1.36 -12.52
N GLU A 308 17.66 1.28 -13.62
CA GLU A 308 17.75 2.38 -14.59
C GLU A 308 16.40 2.71 -15.23
N GLU A 309 15.58 1.69 -15.54
CA GLU A 309 14.23 1.89 -16.06
C GLU A 309 13.28 2.54 -15.05
N LEU A 310 13.38 2.16 -13.77
CA LEU A 310 12.55 2.69 -12.70
C LEU A 310 12.96 4.12 -12.30
N LYS A 311 14.26 4.44 -12.38
CA LYS A 311 14.81 5.79 -12.13
C LYS A 311 14.14 6.84 -13.01
N SER A 312 13.84 6.51 -14.26
CA SER A 312 13.12 7.40 -15.19
C SER A 312 11.68 7.72 -14.72
N THR A 313 11.08 6.85 -13.92
CA THR A 313 9.68 6.94 -13.45
C THR A 313 9.57 7.69 -12.12
N GLY A 314 10.58 7.55 -11.26
CA GLY A 314 10.67 8.20 -9.96
C GLY A 314 10.97 9.69 -10.02
N ASN A 315 10.69 10.39 -8.92
CA ASN A 315 11.02 11.81 -8.75
C ASN A 315 11.74 12.11 -7.42
N MET A 316 12.08 11.08 -6.65
CA MET A 316 12.96 11.16 -5.48
C MET A 316 13.84 9.91 -5.44
N GLU A 317 15.11 10.09 -5.10
CA GLU A 317 16.07 9.02 -4.86
C GLU A 317 16.74 9.24 -3.50
N PHE A 318 16.78 8.19 -2.68
CA PHE A 318 17.59 8.13 -1.46
C PHE A 318 18.51 6.92 -1.56
N ARG A 319 19.79 7.17 -1.87
CA ARG A 319 20.76 6.12 -2.16
C ARG A 319 21.59 5.79 -0.93
N LEU A 320 21.89 4.50 -0.75
CA LEU A 320 22.77 4.00 0.29
C LEU A 320 24.09 3.49 -0.30
N ASP A 321 25.21 3.79 0.37
CA ASP A 321 26.55 3.35 0.01
C ASP A 321 26.97 2.12 0.84
N ARG A 322 27.43 1.08 0.14
CA ARG A 322 27.87 -0.17 0.78
C ARG A 322 29.10 0.04 1.68
N THR A 323 30.05 0.87 1.25
CA THR A 323 31.32 1.06 1.98
C THR A 323 31.10 1.79 3.30
N LEU A 324 30.19 2.76 3.36
CA LEU A 324 29.74 3.39 4.60
C LEU A 324 29.11 2.37 5.55
N ALA A 325 28.24 1.49 5.03
CA ALA A 325 27.61 0.45 5.82
C ALA A 325 28.62 -0.57 6.38
N GLU A 326 29.62 -0.97 5.58
CA GLU A 326 30.74 -1.85 6.00
C GLU A 326 31.58 -1.22 7.12
N ARG A 327 31.77 0.11 7.07
CA ARG A 327 32.42 0.90 8.13
C ARG A 327 31.50 1.22 9.31
N ARG A 328 30.26 0.71 9.31
CA ARG A 328 29.23 0.90 10.34
C ARG A 328 28.79 2.37 10.52
N VAL A 329 28.87 3.16 9.46
CA VAL A 329 28.37 4.54 9.43
C VAL A 329 26.90 4.51 9.00
N TYR A 330 25.99 4.88 9.91
CA TYR A 330 24.54 4.87 9.66
C TYR A 330 23.86 6.22 9.97
N PRO A 331 22.86 6.64 9.17
CA PRO A 331 22.46 6.08 7.87
C PRO A 331 23.61 6.12 6.85
N ALA A 332 23.79 5.04 6.10
CA ALA A 332 24.84 4.90 5.09
C ALA A 332 24.47 5.63 3.79
N VAL A 333 24.11 6.91 3.90
CA VAL A 333 23.59 7.69 2.77
C VAL A 333 24.71 8.06 1.79
N ASP A 334 24.44 7.90 0.51
CA ASP A 334 25.23 8.53 -0.55
C ASP A 334 24.61 9.89 -0.89
N LEU A 335 25.32 10.97 -0.56
CA LEU A 335 24.78 12.33 -0.59
C LEU A 335 24.61 12.89 -2.00
N GLU A 336 25.50 12.51 -2.93
CA GLU A 336 25.56 13.11 -4.27
C GLU A 336 24.39 12.69 -5.17
N PRO A 337 24.05 11.39 -5.32
CA PRO A 337 22.93 10.95 -6.15
C PRO A 337 21.59 10.99 -5.43
N SER A 338 21.56 11.32 -4.13
CA SER A 338 20.31 11.45 -3.36
C SER A 338 19.69 12.84 -3.55
N GLY A 339 18.39 12.88 -3.78
CA GLY A 339 17.70 14.15 -4.00
C GLY A 339 16.23 13.99 -4.37
N THR A 340 15.54 15.12 -4.41
CA THR A 340 14.14 15.19 -4.83
C THR A 340 13.97 16.23 -5.93
N ARG A 341 13.30 15.84 -7.02
CA ARG A 341 12.96 16.78 -8.10
C ARG A 341 11.92 17.78 -7.60
N ARG A 342 12.07 19.05 -7.97
CA ARG A 342 11.16 20.15 -7.59
C ARG A 342 11.05 20.34 -6.07
N GLU A 343 12.13 20.10 -5.33
CA GLU A 343 12.16 20.25 -3.87
C GLU A 343 11.83 21.67 -3.38
N GLU A 344 11.97 22.69 -4.23
CA GLU A 344 11.57 24.06 -3.93
C GLU A 344 10.06 24.21 -3.69
N LEU A 345 9.25 23.21 -4.07
CA LEU A 345 7.83 23.15 -3.73
C LEU A 345 7.56 22.58 -2.33
N LEU A 346 8.56 21.93 -1.72
CA LEU A 346 8.46 21.26 -0.42
C LEU A 346 9.14 22.02 0.71
N LEU A 347 10.10 22.89 0.37
CA LEU A 347 10.91 23.63 1.31
C LEU A 347 10.53 25.11 1.27
N SER A 348 10.58 25.78 2.43
CA SER A 348 10.47 27.24 2.46
C SER A 348 11.68 27.89 1.76
N PRO A 349 11.57 29.12 1.23
CA PRO A 349 12.70 29.79 0.58
C PRO A 349 13.96 29.87 1.45
N ALA A 350 13.82 30.14 2.75
CA ALA A 350 14.93 30.20 3.69
C ALA A 350 15.57 28.82 3.94
N GLU A 351 14.75 27.78 4.06
CA GLU A 351 15.22 26.41 4.23
C GLU A 351 15.94 25.90 2.98
N LEU A 352 15.38 26.19 1.79
CA LEU A 352 15.97 25.83 0.51
C LEU A 352 17.34 26.47 0.31
N ASP A 353 17.50 27.76 0.65
CA ASP A 353 18.80 28.43 0.61
C ASP A 353 19.82 27.77 1.53
N ALA A 354 19.41 27.45 2.77
CA ALA A 354 20.26 26.76 3.73
C ALA A 354 20.68 25.35 3.27
N VAL A 355 19.74 24.58 2.70
CA VAL A 355 20.02 23.24 2.14
C VAL A 355 20.97 23.33 0.93
N ARG A 356 20.83 24.35 0.08
CA ARG A 356 21.75 24.57 -1.05
C ARG A 356 23.16 24.93 -0.58
N ARG A 357 23.29 25.74 0.47
CA ARG A 357 24.60 26.01 1.12
C ARG A 357 25.20 24.73 1.69
N LEU A 358 24.39 23.94 2.39
CA LEU A 358 24.81 22.63 2.91
C LEU A 358 25.36 21.75 1.79
N ARG A 359 24.62 21.58 0.69
CA ARG A 359 25.07 20.75 -0.44
C ARG A 359 26.37 21.26 -1.03
N ARG A 360 26.52 22.56 -1.27
CA ARG A 360 27.79 23.14 -1.76
C ARG A 360 28.97 22.85 -0.84
N ALA A 361 28.78 23.00 0.48
CA ALA A 361 29.82 22.69 1.46
C ALA A 361 30.21 21.19 1.53
N LEU A 362 29.34 20.31 1.04
CA LEU A 362 29.57 18.87 0.98
C LEU A 362 30.17 18.42 -0.37
N LEU A 363 29.99 19.17 -1.45
CA LEU A 363 30.52 18.85 -2.79
C LEU A 363 32.05 18.91 -2.88
N ASP A 364 32.69 19.79 -2.11
CA ASP A 364 34.16 19.93 -2.11
C ASP A 364 34.89 18.79 -1.38
N ARG A 365 34.16 17.75 -0.95
CA ARG A 365 34.67 16.66 -0.14
C ARG A 365 34.49 15.34 -0.86
N ASP A 366 35.31 14.36 -0.46
CA ASP A 366 34.99 12.96 -0.74
C ASP A 366 33.58 12.64 -0.20
N PRO A 367 32.69 12.02 -1.00
CA PRO A 367 31.29 11.81 -0.62
C PRO A 367 31.11 11.08 0.72
N ARG A 368 32.00 10.13 1.02
CA ARG A 368 31.91 9.30 2.25
C ARG A 368 32.34 10.11 3.46
N GLN A 369 33.41 10.89 3.33
CA GLN A 369 33.83 11.84 4.38
C GLN A 369 32.78 12.92 4.60
N GLY A 370 32.13 13.39 3.54
CA GLY A 370 31.00 14.32 3.61
C GLY A 370 29.83 13.75 4.41
N ALA A 371 29.45 12.49 4.16
CA ALA A 371 28.40 11.81 4.91
C ALA A 371 28.75 11.66 6.39
N GLU A 372 29.96 11.21 6.72
CA GLU A 372 30.42 11.10 8.11
C GLU A 372 30.36 12.43 8.84
N GLN A 373 30.88 13.49 8.23
CA GLN A 373 30.88 14.82 8.84
C GLN A 373 29.45 15.39 9.00
N LEU A 374 28.57 15.18 8.02
CA LEU A 374 27.17 15.56 8.15
C LEU A 374 26.56 14.90 9.38
N LEU A 375 26.76 13.59 9.54
CA LEU A 375 26.22 12.84 10.68
C LEU A 375 26.80 13.31 12.01
N GLU A 376 28.09 13.60 12.09
CA GLU A 376 28.71 14.19 13.28
C GLU A 376 28.05 15.52 13.65
N ARG A 377 27.93 16.46 12.70
CA ARG A 377 27.32 17.78 12.97
C ARG A 377 25.84 17.68 13.30
N LEU A 378 25.11 16.72 12.74
CA LEU A 378 23.72 16.47 13.10
C LEU A 378 23.61 15.97 14.54
N ARG A 379 24.54 15.15 15.03
CA ARG A 379 24.55 14.72 16.44
C ARG A 379 24.74 15.90 17.39
N ASP A 380 25.46 16.94 16.99
CA ASP A 380 25.72 18.14 17.80
C ASP A 380 24.57 19.16 17.85
N THR A 381 23.46 18.87 17.19
CA THR A 381 22.29 19.75 17.08
C THR A 381 21.03 19.00 17.51
N ALA A 382 20.10 19.72 18.14
CA ALA A 382 18.84 19.15 18.62
C ALA A 382 17.83 18.93 17.48
N SER A 383 17.91 19.72 16.41
CA SER A 383 17.01 19.64 15.25
C SER A 383 17.68 20.07 13.95
N ASN A 384 17.04 19.76 12.82
CA ASN A 384 17.41 20.23 11.49
C ASN A 384 17.30 21.74 11.36
N ALA A 385 16.33 22.38 12.02
CA ALA A 385 16.20 23.84 12.02
C ALA A 385 17.40 24.52 12.68
N GLU A 386 17.85 23.99 13.83
CA GLU A 386 19.06 24.46 14.50
C GLU A 386 20.31 24.23 13.63
N PHE A 387 20.41 23.03 13.05
CA PHE A 387 21.51 22.68 12.17
C PHE A 387 21.62 23.62 10.95
N LEU A 388 20.52 23.83 10.23
CA LEU A 388 20.48 24.72 9.06
C LEU A 388 20.80 26.18 9.45
N THR A 389 20.38 26.64 10.63
CA THR A 389 20.75 27.96 11.13
C THR A 389 22.28 28.09 11.30
N ARG A 390 22.94 27.04 11.83
CA ARG A 390 24.41 27.03 11.95
C ARG A 390 25.09 26.99 10.58
N VAL A 391 24.55 26.24 9.63
CA VAL A 391 25.08 26.18 8.25
C VAL A 391 25.00 27.55 7.58
N SER A 392 23.85 28.24 7.65
CA SER A 392 23.69 29.55 7.01
C SER A 392 24.59 30.64 7.60
N ARG A 393 25.05 30.50 8.85
CA ARG A 393 26.02 31.42 9.47
C ARG A 393 27.46 31.13 9.09
N THR A 394 27.78 29.89 8.76
CA THR A 394 29.17 29.43 8.58
C THR A 394 29.55 29.24 7.12
N VAL A 395 28.57 29.03 6.24
CA VAL A 395 28.76 28.83 4.81
C VAL A 395 28.29 30.08 4.04
N PRO A 396 29.19 30.77 3.32
CA PRO A 396 28.86 31.92 2.48
C PRO A 396 27.77 31.63 1.43
N ALA A 397 27.17 32.70 0.91
CA ALA A 397 26.06 32.66 -0.05
C ALA A 397 26.45 32.15 -1.42
#